data_AF-A0A5E4EK04-F1
#
_entry.id   AF-A0A5E4EK04-F1
#
_cell.length_a   1.000
_cell.length_b   1.000
_cell.length_c   1.000
_cell.angle_alpha   90.00
_cell.angle_beta   90.00
_cell.angle_gamma   90.00
#
_symmetry.space_group_name_H-M   'P 1'
#
loop_
_entity.id
_entity.type
_entity.pdbx_description
1 polymer ?
#
loop_
_entity_poly.entity_id
_entity_poly.type
_entity_poly.pdbx_seq_one_letter_code
_entity_poly.pdbx_strand_id
1 'polypeptide(L)'
;MQTTIVAEQAVVQSGDDEQQRKKEKMRVVVAIDGSEGSFYALKWALDLLLVRPKDNADDVATSTDTATLEAPLAGSHENVSMVTLVYVMQPFQNYVLSAAVSGELRKEQEERAAAILARALEICKDKKIKAETLILSGDPKDMICQATEQMHVDLLVVGSRGLGIIKRTFIGSVSDYCAHHAKCPVVIVKPPKESGKH
;
A
#
# COMPACT_ATOMS: atom_id res chain seq x y z
N MET A 1 -62.23 19.97 -1.57
CA MET A 1 -62.28 18.68 -2.29
C MET A 1 -60.97 17.97 -2.02
N GLN A 2 -61.04 16.88 -1.25
CA GLN A 2 -59.99 15.87 -1.15
C GLN A 2 -59.84 15.16 -2.48
N THR A 3 -58.60 14.86 -2.91
CA THR A 3 -58.30 13.63 -3.63
C THR A 3 -56.88 13.18 -3.31
N THR A 4 -56.80 12.11 -2.51
CA THR A 4 -55.67 11.18 -2.36
C THR A 4 -55.46 10.41 -3.67
N ILE A 5 -54.21 10.26 -4.17
CA ILE A 5 -53.84 9.14 -5.06
C ILE A 5 -52.42 8.63 -4.73
N VAL A 6 -52.42 7.51 -3.99
CA VAL A 6 -51.64 6.26 -4.03
C VAL A 6 -50.20 6.21 -4.60
N ALA A 7 -49.36 5.48 -3.86
CA ALA A 7 -48.08 4.93 -4.27
C ALA A 7 -48.21 3.91 -5.41
N GLU A 8 -47.24 3.91 -6.33
CA GLU A 8 -46.97 2.80 -7.24
C GLU A 8 -45.52 2.35 -7.04
N GLN A 9 -45.36 1.13 -6.51
CA GLN A 9 -44.11 0.37 -6.58
C GLN A 9 -44.02 -0.31 -7.94
N ALA A 10 -42.91 -0.11 -8.64
CA ALA A 10 -42.43 -0.94 -9.74
C ALA A 10 -41.05 -0.35 -10.14
N VAL A 11 -39.96 -1.04 -10.42
CA VAL A 11 -39.62 -2.44 -10.65
C VAL A 11 -38.12 -2.54 -10.39
N VAL A 12 -37.66 -3.67 -9.84
CA VAL A 12 -36.25 -4.08 -9.83
C VAL A 12 -35.74 -4.13 -11.27
N GLN A 13 -34.86 -3.22 -11.66
CA GLN A 13 -34.00 -3.36 -12.84
C GLN A 13 -32.56 -3.57 -12.40
N SER A 14 -32.35 -4.77 -11.87
CA SER A 14 -31.07 -5.47 -11.87
C SER A 14 -30.69 -5.77 -13.33
N GLY A 15 -29.69 -5.06 -13.86
CA GLY A 15 -29.19 -5.34 -15.21
C GLY A 15 -28.06 -4.43 -15.70
N ASP A 16 -28.05 -3.16 -15.26
CA ASP A 16 -27.16 -2.16 -15.86
C ASP A 16 -25.91 -1.80 -15.01
N ASP A 17 -25.88 -2.18 -13.72
CA ASP A 17 -24.73 -1.89 -12.84
C ASP A 17 -23.49 -2.76 -13.14
N GLU A 18 -23.68 -3.93 -13.76
CA GLU A 18 -22.60 -4.90 -13.98
C GLU A 18 -21.75 -4.58 -15.22
N GLN A 19 -22.29 -3.83 -16.19
CA GLN A 19 -21.58 -3.44 -17.43
C GLN A 19 -20.96 -2.04 -17.38
N GLN A 20 -21.22 -1.26 -16.32
CA GLN A 20 -20.61 0.06 -16.10
C GLN A 20 -19.44 0.01 -15.09
N ARG A 21 -18.95 -1.15 -14.65
CA ARG A 21 -17.61 -1.25 -14.02
C ARG A 21 -16.55 -1.22 -15.11
N LYS A 22 -16.40 -0.06 -15.74
CA LYS A 22 -15.41 0.26 -16.78
C LYS A 22 -13.99 0.08 -16.23
N LYS A 23 -13.51 -1.17 -16.14
CA LYS A 23 -12.19 -1.66 -15.69
C LYS A 23 -11.41 -0.58 -14.91
N GLU A 24 -11.95 -0.16 -13.76
CA GLU A 24 -11.31 0.88 -12.96
C GLU A 24 -9.91 0.39 -12.61
N LYS A 25 -8.91 1.18 -12.99
CA LYS A 25 -7.53 0.82 -12.78
C LYS A 25 -7.28 0.72 -11.28
N MET A 26 -6.69 -0.40 -10.87
CA MET A 26 -6.35 -0.74 -9.50
C MET A 26 -5.51 0.36 -8.87
N ARG A 27 -6.00 0.88 -7.75
CA ARG A 27 -5.30 1.86 -6.90
C ARG A 27 -4.51 1.12 -5.84
N VAL A 28 -3.19 1.25 -5.91
CA VAL A 28 -2.27 0.63 -4.97
C VAL A 28 -1.61 1.70 -4.13
N VAL A 29 -1.70 1.55 -2.81
CA VAL A 29 -0.95 2.39 -1.85
C VAL A 29 0.18 1.58 -1.26
N VAL A 30 1.36 2.18 -1.16
CA VAL A 30 2.50 1.63 -0.42
C VAL A 30 2.86 2.58 0.72
N ALA A 31 2.85 2.10 1.96
CA ALA A 31 3.31 2.88 3.11
C ALA A 31 4.84 2.85 3.20
N ILE A 32 5.45 4.03 3.21
CA ILE A 32 6.89 4.26 3.29
C ILE A 32 7.21 4.99 4.58
N ASP A 33 8.12 4.46 5.39
CA ASP A 33 8.56 5.07 6.66
C ASP A 33 10.08 5.32 6.71
N GLY A 34 10.77 5.10 5.59
CA GLY A 34 12.23 5.23 5.49
C GLY A 34 13.02 4.02 6.00
N SER A 35 12.35 2.99 6.53
CA SER A 35 13.01 1.73 6.87
C SER A 35 13.31 0.89 5.64
N GLU A 36 14.36 0.06 5.72
CA GLU A 36 14.66 -0.93 4.66
C GLU A 36 13.50 -1.91 4.43
N GLY A 37 12.70 -2.20 5.46
CA GLY A 37 11.50 -3.01 5.35
C GLY A 37 10.42 -2.39 4.45
N SER A 38 10.22 -1.07 4.58
CA SER A 38 9.27 -0.33 3.72
C SER A 38 9.75 -0.22 2.27
N PHE A 39 11.05 0.03 2.04
CA PHE A 39 11.62 0.04 0.69
C PHE A 39 11.61 -1.35 0.05
N TYR A 40 11.81 -2.41 0.83
CA TYR A 40 11.64 -3.79 0.35
C TYR A 40 10.20 -4.07 -0.05
N ALA A 41 9.23 -3.65 0.76
CA ALA A 41 7.80 -3.79 0.45
C ALA A 41 7.42 -3.06 -0.84
N LEU A 42 7.97 -1.87 -1.07
CA LEU A 42 7.84 -1.15 -2.34
C LEU A 42 8.41 -1.96 -3.50
N LYS A 43 9.66 -2.41 -3.41
CA LYS A 43 10.28 -3.22 -4.47
C LYS A 43 9.45 -4.46 -4.78
N TRP A 44 9.01 -5.17 -3.75
CA TRP A 44 8.14 -6.34 -3.87
C TRP A 44 6.81 -6.01 -4.55
N ALA A 45 6.16 -4.91 -4.18
CA ALA A 45 4.90 -4.49 -4.81
C ALA A 45 5.10 -4.21 -6.30
N LEU A 46 6.17 -3.49 -6.64
CA LEU A 46 6.49 -3.18 -8.02
C LEU A 46 6.89 -4.45 -8.81
N ASP A 47 7.56 -5.42 -8.18
CA ASP A 47 7.90 -6.70 -8.79
C ASP A 47 6.68 -7.60 -8.99
N LEU A 48 5.77 -7.71 -8.01
CA LEU A 48 4.54 -8.48 -8.17
C LEU A 48 3.66 -7.89 -9.29
N LEU A 49 3.60 -6.56 -9.38
CA LEU A 49 2.83 -5.88 -10.43
C LEU A 49 3.53 -5.91 -11.80
N LEU A 50 4.80 -6.35 -11.90
CA LEU A 50 5.60 -6.33 -13.13
C LEU A 50 6.27 -7.65 -13.57
N VAL A 51 6.30 -8.70 -12.75
CA VAL A 51 7.06 -9.90 -13.07
C VAL A 51 6.09 -10.98 -13.51
N ARG A 52 6.00 -11.19 -14.83
CA ARG A 52 5.70 -12.53 -15.35
C ARG A 52 6.76 -13.47 -14.76
N PRO A 53 6.42 -14.66 -14.25
CA PRO A 53 7.35 -15.77 -14.42
C PRO A 53 7.70 -15.76 -15.90
N LYS A 54 8.97 -15.67 -16.28
CA LYS A 54 9.35 -16.03 -17.65
C LYS A 54 8.72 -17.39 -17.87
N ASP A 55 7.80 -17.48 -18.82
CA ASP A 55 7.42 -18.75 -19.41
C ASP A 55 8.73 -19.33 -19.97
N ASN A 56 9.44 -20.12 -19.17
CA ASN A 56 10.40 -21.10 -19.65
C ASN A 56 9.56 -22.22 -20.29
N ALA A 57 8.80 -21.88 -21.32
CA ALA A 57 8.38 -22.83 -22.34
C ALA A 57 9.54 -22.90 -23.32
N ASP A 58 10.61 -23.60 -22.89
CA ASP A 58 11.69 -24.21 -23.68
C ASP A 58 12.81 -24.61 -22.70
N ASP A 59 12.54 -25.58 -21.80
CA ASP A 59 13.54 -26.59 -21.39
C ASP A 59 12.92 -27.62 -20.42
N VAL A 60 12.55 -28.77 -21.01
CA VAL A 60 12.64 -30.15 -20.52
C VAL A 60 12.46 -30.44 -19.02
N ALA A 61 11.37 -31.18 -18.76
CA ALA A 61 11.10 -32.14 -17.68
C ALA A 61 12.23 -32.48 -16.67
N THR A 62 11.90 -32.46 -15.37
CA THR A 62 11.86 -33.65 -14.49
C THR A 62 11.21 -33.28 -13.14
N SER A 63 10.33 -34.16 -12.67
CA SER A 63 9.56 -34.17 -11.43
C SER A 63 10.33 -33.88 -10.13
N THR A 64 9.74 -33.12 -9.20
CA THR A 64 9.65 -33.47 -7.76
C THR A 64 8.55 -32.64 -7.09
N ASP A 65 7.66 -33.31 -6.35
CA ASP A 65 6.58 -32.73 -5.56
C ASP A 65 7.09 -31.76 -4.47
N THR A 66 6.70 -30.49 -4.57
CA THR A 66 6.58 -29.60 -3.41
C THR A 66 5.38 -28.69 -3.62
N ALA A 67 4.43 -28.73 -2.67
CA ALA A 67 3.24 -27.90 -2.67
C ALA A 67 3.61 -26.41 -2.54
N THR A 68 3.69 -25.72 -3.68
CA THR A 68 3.76 -24.27 -3.73
C THR A 68 2.34 -23.73 -3.63
N LEU A 69 2.02 -23.04 -2.54
CA LEU A 69 0.84 -22.19 -2.45
C LEU A 69 1.02 -21.03 -3.43
N GLU A 70 0.53 -21.19 -4.64
CA GLU A 70 0.49 -20.14 -5.66
C GLU A 70 -0.38 -18.99 -5.15
N ALA A 71 0.22 -17.81 -5.01
CA ALA A 71 -0.50 -16.58 -4.70
C ALA A 71 -1.31 -16.14 -5.94
N PRO A 72 -2.65 -16.03 -5.87
CA PRO A 72 -3.49 -15.85 -7.06
C PRO A 72 -3.61 -14.38 -7.52
N LEU A 73 -2.55 -13.58 -7.42
CA LEU A 73 -2.57 -12.17 -7.81
C LEU A 73 -1.72 -11.92 -9.08
N ALA A 74 -1.91 -12.75 -10.10
CA ALA A 74 -1.42 -12.49 -11.46
C ALA A 74 -2.42 -11.58 -12.21
N GLY A 75 -2.49 -10.31 -11.78
CA GLY A 75 -3.27 -9.28 -12.46
C GLY A 75 -2.44 -8.62 -13.56
N SER A 76 -2.88 -8.76 -14.81
CA SER A 76 -2.35 -8.13 -16.02
C SER A 76 -1.84 -6.69 -15.84
N HIS A 77 -0.64 -6.41 -16.36
CA HIS A 77 0.07 -5.12 -16.33
C HIS A 77 -0.66 -3.89 -16.92
N GLU A 78 -1.85 -4.06 -17.51
CA GLU A 78 -2.66 -2.95 -18.02
C GLU A 78 -3.60 -2.33 -16.96
N ASN A 79 -3.72 -2.98 -15.80
CA ASN A 79 -4.76 -2.66 -14.83
C ASN A 79 -4.31 -1.76 -13.66
N VAL A 80 -3.03 -1.38 -13.53
CA VAL A 80 -2.60 -0.44 -12.47
C VAL A 80 -2.41 0.96 -13.07
N SER A 81 -3.13 1.94 -12.56
CA SER A 81 -3.09 3.34 -13.03
C SER A 81 -1.85 4.06 -12.56
N MET A 82 -1.52 3.87 -11.28
CA MET A 82 -0.53 4.64 -10.54
C MET A 82 -0.34 4.03 -9.16
N VAL A 83 0.87 4.09 -8.61
CA VAL A 83 1.14 3.73 -7.22
C VAL A 83 1.23 5.00 -6.38
N THR A 84 0.50 5.05 -5.26
CA THR A 84 0.58 6.17 -4.32
C THR A 84 1.49 5.79 -3.15
N LEU A 85 2.57 6.55 -2.97
CA LEU A 85 3.53 6.36 -1.89
C LEU A 85 3.12 7.23 -0.70
N VAL A 86 2.73 6.62 0.41
CA VAL A 86 2.25 7.33 1.60
C VAL A 86 3.35 7.39 2.66
N TYR A 87 3.67 8.59 3.13
CA TYR A 87 4.52 8.82 4.29
C TYR A 87 3.72 9.57 5.36
N VAL A 88 3.79 9.14 6.62
CA VAL A 88 3.10 9.82 7.74
C VAL A 88 4.13 10.51 8.63
N MET A 89 4.07 11.83 8.64
CA MET A 89 4.82 12.68 9.55
C MET A 89 4.17 12.62 10.94
N GLN A 90 4.94 12.17 11.94
CA GLN A 90 4.44 12.12 13.31
C GLN A 90 4.70 13.46 14.01
N PRO A 91 3.66 14.14 14.52
CA PRO A 91 3.85 15.37 15.27
C PRO A 91 4.63 15.10 16.56
N PHE A 92 5.52 16.02 16.93
CA PHE A 92 6.21 15.98 18.22
C PHE A 92 5.24 16.39 19.34
N GLN A 93 4.35 15.48 19.75
CA GLN A 93 3.21 15.82 20.61
C GLN A 93 3.56 16.12 22.08
N ASN A 94 4.83 16.02 22.50
CA ASN A 94 5.19 16.03 23.93
C ASN A 94 6.06 17.19 24.39
N TYR A 95 6.33 18.19 23.55
CA TYR A 95 7.17 19.34 23.93
C TYR A 95 6.50 20.67 23.63
N VAL A 96 6.40 21.53 24.66
CA VAL A 96 6.09 22.95 24.47
C VAL A 96 7.37 23.61 23.98
N LEU A 97 7.47 23.84 22.68
CA LEU A 97 8.62 24.48 22.03
C LEU A 97 8.29 25.93 21.68
N SER A 98 9.33 26.76 21.56
CA SER A 98 9.15 28.11 21.01
C SER A 98 8.74 28.05 19.55
N ALA A 99 8.14 29.12 19.03
CA ALA A 99 7.72 29.19 17.63
C ALA A 99 8.90 29.01 16.65
N ALA A 100 10.08 29.56 16.98
CA ALA A 100 11.30 29.35 16.19
C ALA A 100 11.64 27.87 16.11
N VAL A 101 11.87 27.23 17.26
CA VAL A 101 12.28 25.81 17.35
C VAL A 101 11.25 24.89 16.69
N SER A 102 9.96 25.21 16.82
CA SER A 102 8.89 24.47 16.13
C SER A 102 8.99 24.59 14.60
N GLY A 103 9.34 25.78 14.09
CA GLY A 103 9.56 26.03 12.67
C GLY A 103 10.77 25.28 12.11
N GLU A 104 11.90 25.31 12.81
CA GLU A 104 13.10 24.56 12.40
C GLU A 104 12.87 23.05 12.40
N LEU A 105 12.21 22.53 13.44
CA LEU A 105 11.91 21.11 13.56
C LEU A 105 10.93 20.62 12.48
N ARG A 106 9.93 21.44 12.15
CA ARG A 106 9.01 21.15 11.03
C ARG A 106 9.77 21.09 9.71
N LYS A 107 10.66 22.05 9.48
CA LYS A 107 11.49 22.08 8.26
C LYS A 107 12.36 20.83 8.15
N GLU A 108 13.00 20.40 9.24
CA GLU A 108 13.80 19.17 9.26
C GLU A 108 12.94 17.92 8.96
N GLN A 109 11.72 17.84 9.50
CA GLN A 109 10.81 16.74 9.18
C GLN A 109 10.36 16.74 7.72
N GLU A 110 10.04 17.92 7.16
CA GLU A 110 9.68 18.08 5.75
C GLU A 110 10.85 17.66 4.84
N GLU A 111 12.09 18.08 5.14
CA GLU A 111 13.30 17.68 4.42
C GLU A 111 13.54 16.17 4.49
N ARG A 112 13.36 15.56 5.68
CA ARG A 112 13.46 14.11 5.84
C ARG A 112 12.39 13.37 5.04
N ALA A 113 11.13 13.81 5.10
CA ALA A 113 10.04 13.22 4.34
C ALA A 113 10.31 13.28 2.84
N ALA A 114 10.77 14.44 2.35
CA ALA A 114 11.16 14.63 0.95
C ALA A 114 12.29 13.69 0.54
N ALA A 115 13.33 13.52 1.36
CA ALA A 115 14.44 12.60 1.06
C ALA A 115 13.99 11.14 1.01
N ILE A 116 13.13 10.71 1.94
CA ILE A 116 12.58 9.33 1.98
C ILE A 116 11.73 9.06 0.73
N LEU A 117 10.83 9.97 0.39
CA LEU A 117 9.96 9.83 -0.77
C LEU A 117 10.72 9.95 -2.09
N ALA A 118 11.75 10.79 -2.16
CA ALA A 118 12.62 10.87 -3.34
C ALA A 118 13.30 9.52 -3.62
N ARG A 119 13.83 8.85 -2.59
CA ARG A 119 14.39 7.49 -2.73
C ARG A 119 13.34 6.48 -3.20
N ALA A 120 12.12 6.56 -2.67
CA ALA A 120 11.03 5.68 -3.09
C ALA A 120 10.60 5.92 -4.56
N LEU A 121 10.53 7.18 -4.98
CA LEU A 121 10.25 7.56 -6.37
C LEU A 121 11.34 7.09 -7.33
N GLU A 122 12.60 7.13 -6.93
CA GLU A 122 13.71 6.60 -7.72
C GLU A 122 13.54 5.09 -8.00
N ILE A 123 13.16 4.31 -6.98
CA ILE A 123 12.84 2.88 -7.14
C ILE A 123 11.69 2.67 -8.14
N CYS A 124 10.66 3.52 -8.09
CA CYS A 124 9.53 3.46 -9.04
C CYS A 124 9.97 3.80 -10.47
N LYS A 125 10.82 4.83 -10.62
CA LYS A 125 11.37 5.28 -11.90
C LYS A 125 12.23 4.21 -12.57
N ASP A 126 13.08 3.53 -11.81
CA ASP A 126 13.93 2.43 -12.30
C ASP A 126 13.09 1.29 -12.90
N LYS A 127 11.89 1.07 -12.32
CA LYS A 127 10.93 0.08 -12.80
C LYS A 127 9.91 0.64 -13.80
N LYS A 128 10.06 1.90 -14.24
CA LYS A 128 9.17 2.60 -15.19
C LYS A 128 7.70 2.64 -14.75
N ILE A 129 7.45 2.66 -13.45
CA ILE A 129 6.10 2.79 -12.88
C ILE A 129 5.83 4.25 -12.53
N LYS A 130 4.65 4.74 -12.92
CA LYS A 130 4.16 6.04 -12.48
C LYS A 130 3.78 5.96 -11.00
N ALA A 131 4.35 6.84 -10.21
CA ALA A 131 4.03 6.98 -8.81
C ALA A 131 3.80 8.44 -8.44
N GLU A 132 2.91 8.65 -7.46
CA GLU A 132 2.71 9.92 -6.80
C GLU A 132 3.00 9.76 -5.30
N THR A 133 3.11 10.88 -4.59
CA THR A 133 3.43 10.89 -3.16
C THR A 133 2.34 11.60 -2.37
N LEU A 134 2.00 11.04 -1.22
CA LEU A 134 1.08 11.62 -0.25
C LEU A 134 1.77 11.70 1.12
N ILE A 135 1.90 12.92 1.65
CA ILE A 135 2.41 13.17 3.00
C ILE A 135 1.22 13.47 3.91
N LEU A 136 1.08 12.68 4.97
CA LEU A 136 0.07 12.85 6.01
C LEU A 136 0.71 13.31 7.31
N SER A 137 -0.07 13.85 8.24
CA SER A 137 0.41 14.24 9.57
C SER A 137 -0.49 13.64 10.65
N GLY A 138 0.08 12.89 11.59
CA GLY A 138 -0.68 12.24 12.68
C GLY A 138 -0.09 10.91 13.12
N ASP A 139 -0.92 10.06 13.73
CA ASP A 139 -0.55 8.68 14.04
C ASP A 139 -0.57 7.83 12.75
N PRO A 140 0.52 7.12 12.39
CA PRO A 140 0.57 6.33 11.16
C PRO A 140 -0.54 5.27 11.04
N LYS A 141 -0.98 4.68 12.17
CA LYS A 141 -2.02 3.66 12.19
C LYS A 141 -3.34 4.22 11.65
N ASP A 142 -3.74 5.37 12.16
CA ASP A 142 -5.01 6.00 11.80
C ASP A 142 -4.94 6.67 10.44
N MET A 143 -3.86 7.40 10.17
CA MET A 143 -3.71 8.15 8.93
C MET A 143 -3.66 7.25 7.70
N ILE A 144 -2.99 6.09 7.77
CA ILE A 144 -2.95 5.13 6.65
C ILE A 144 -4.34 4.52 6.42
N CYS A 145 -5.03 4.05 7.47
CA CYS A 145 -6.36 3.47 7.32
C CYS A 145 -7.38 4.49 6.78
N GLN A 146 -7.38 5.72 7.29
CA GLN A 146 -8.26 6.78 6.81
C GLN A 146 -7.98 7.15 5.36
N ALA A 147 -6.71 7.33 4.99
CA ALA A 147 -6.35 7.69 3.62
C ALA A 147 -6.73 6.59 2.62
N THR A 148 -6.50 5.33 2.96
CA THR A 148 -6.86 4.20 2.09
C THR A 148 -8.36 4.05 1.90
N GLU A 149 -9.17 4.34 2.93
CA GLU A 149 -10.62 4.38 2.83
C GLU A 149 -11.10 5.55 1.96
N GLN A 150 -10.61 6.77 2.22
CA GLN A 150 -11.00 7.98 1.47
C GLN A 150 -10.63 7.91 -0.02
N MET A 151 -9.47 7.32 -0.34
CA MET A 151 -9.03 7.14 -1.71
C MET A 151 -9.63 5.90 -2.38
N HIS A 152 -10.46 5.12 -1.67
CA HIS A 152 -11.04 3.85 -2.11
C HIS A 152 -9.99 2.88 -2.68
N VAL A 153 -8.88 2.73 -1.96
CA VAL A 153 -7.73 1.93 -2.36
C VAL A 153 -8.12 0.45 -2.55
N ASP A 154 -7.62 -0.18 -3.62
CA ASP A 154 -7.87 -1.59 -3.91
C ASP A 154 -6.86 -2.51 -3.21
N LEU A 155 -5.68 -2.00 -2.89
CA LEU A 155 -4.62 -2.72 -2.19
C LEU A 155 -3.70 -1.79 -1.40
N LEU A 156 -3.57 -2.04 -0.10
CA LEU A 156 -2.54 -1.44 0.75
C LEU A 156 -1.37 -2.41 0.92
N VAL A 157 -0.16 -1.94 0.62
CA VAL A 157 1.09 -2.66 0.87
C VAL A 157 1.85 -1.98 2.01
N VAL A 158 2.25 -2.76 2.99
CA VAL A 158 3.07 -2.31 4.13
C VAL A 158 4.26 -3.25 4.34
N GLY A 159 5.38 -2.71 4.80
CA GLY A 159 6.45 -3.54 5.33
C GLY A 159 5.99 -4.29 6.58
N SER A 160 6.51 -5.49 6.82
CA SER A 160 6.26 -6.24 8.07
C SER A 160 6.83 -5.55 9.30
N ARG A 161 7.73 -4.59 9.11
CA ARG A 161 8.45 -3.88 10.15
C ARG A 161 8.80 -2.48 9.66
N GLY A 162 8.87 -1.54 10.59
CA GLY A 162 9.33 -0.19 10.35
C GLY A 162 10.68 0.11 11.00
N LEU A 163 10.90 1.37 11.40
CA LEU A 163 12.12 1.86 12.06
C LEU A 163 12.40 1.26 13.47
N GLY A 164 11.55 0.39 14.02
CA GLY A 164 11.66 -0.16 15.38
C GLY A 164 12.61 -1.36 15.56
N ILE A 165 13.18 -1.50 16.76
CA ILE A 165 14.27 -2.43 17.15
C ILE A 165 13.78 -3.86 17.52
N ILE A 166 12.56 -4.25 17.14
CA ILE A 166 11.96 -5.49 17.67
C ILE A 166 12.68 -6.75 17.09
N LYS A 167 12.78 -7.86 17.82
CA LYS A 167 13.45 -9.08 17.33
C LYS A 167 12.73 -9.71 16.11
N ARG A 168 13.45 -10.56 15.37
CA ARG A 168 13.20 -11.19 14.05
C ARG A 168 11.84 -11.89 13.82
N THR A 169 10.92 -11.88 14.80
CA THR A 169 9.69 -12.70 14.81
C THR A 169 8.37 -11.93 14.88
N PHE A 170 8.35 -10.61 15.14
CA PHE A 170 7.10 -9.86 15.31
C PHE A 170 6.78 -8.93 14.13
N ILE A 171 5.48 -8.84 13.79
CA ILE A 171 4.89 -7.84 12.89
C ILE A 171 4.93 -6.46 13.59
N GLY A 172 5.22 -5.40 12.84
CA GLY A 172 5.24 -4.04 13.34
C GLY A 172 3.86 -3.54 13.72
N SER A 173 3.79 -2.63 14.70
CA SER A 173 2.52 -2.11 15.24
C SER A 173 1.63 -1.44 14.20
N VAL A 174 2.21 -0.76 13.20
CA VAL A 174 1.46 -0.12 12.11
C VAL A 174 0.88 -1.17 11.17
N SER A 175 1.69 -2.14 10.75
CA SER A 175 1.28 -3.20 9.83
C SER A 175 0.21 -4.10 10.42
N ASP A 176 0.37 -4.46 11.70
CA ASP A 176 -0.62 -5.22 12.48
C ASP A 176 -1.94 -4.45 12.60
N TYR A 177 -1.88 -3.16 12.93
CA TYR A 177 -3.06 -2.32 12.98
C TYR A 177 -3.78 -2.25 11.63
N CYS A 178 -3.04 -1.98 10.55
CA CYS A 178 -3.60 -1.89 9.21
C CYS A 178 -4.32 -3.19 8.80
N ALA A 179 -3.74 -4.36 9.08
CA ALA A 179 -4.36 -5.65 8.75
C ALA A 179 -5.71 -5.88 9.45
N HIS A 180 -5.93 -5.28 10.63
CA HIS A 180 -7.18 -5.42 11.37
C HIS A 180 -8.20 -4.30 11.08
N HIS A 181 -7.75 -3.11 10.61
CA HIS A 181 -8.60 -1.91 10.57
C HIS A 181 -8.78 -1.31 9.17
N ALA A 182 -7.88 -1.57 8.23
CA ALA A 182 -8.02 -1.05 6.87
C ALA A 182 -9.26 -1.67 6.20
N LYS A 183 -10.02 -0.86 5.46
CA LYS A 183 -11.20 -1.31 4.71
C LYS A 183 -10.86 -1.97 3.38
N CYS A 184 -9.61 -1.87 2.95
CA CYS A 184 -9.09 -2.49 1.74
C CYS A 184 -8.24 -3.72 2.06
N PRO A 185 -8.02 -4.62 1.09
CA PRO A 185 -7.02 -5.69 1.22
C PRO A 185 -5.65 -5.16 1.61
N VAL A 186 -5.00 -5.83 2.57
CA VAL A 186 -3.67 -5.47 3.08
C VAL A 186 -2.68 -6.58 2.81
N VAL A 187 -1.52 -6.24 2.24
CA VAL A 187 -0.38 -7.14 2.11
C VAL A 187 0.75 -6.66 3.01
N ILE A 188 1.16 -7.54 3.92
CA ILE A 188 2.31 -7.34 4.79
C ILE A 188 3.51 -8.05 4.18
N VAL A 189 4.51 -7.28 3.74
CA VAL A 189 5.69 -7.83 3.07
C VAL A 189 6.83 -8.05 4.07
N LYS A 190 7.35 -9.27 4.13
CA LYS A 190 8.48 -9.64 4.97
C LYS A 190 9.75 -9.85 4.13
N PRO A 191 10.86 -9.14 4.42
CA PRO A 191 12.14 -9.43 3.79
C PRO A 191 12.59 -10.87 4.09
N PRO A 192 13.27 -11.54 3.14
CA PRO A 192 13.82 -12.87 3.37
C PRO A 192 14.79 -12.84 4.55
N LYS A 193 14.81 -13.92 5.35
CA LYS A 193 15.83 -14.05 6.39
C LYS A 193 17.18 -14.16 5.69
N GLU A 194 18.14 -13.31 6.04
CA GLU A 194 19.53 -13.61 5.74
C GLU A 194 19.85 -14.96 6.37
N SER A 195 20.19 -15.94 5.53
CA SER A 195 20.73 -17.22 5.96
C SER A 195 22.03 -16.92 6.68
N GLY A 196 22.01 -16.99 8.02
CA GLY A 196 23.23 -16.92 8.80
C GLY A 196 24.14 -18.04 8.32
N LYS A 197 25.35 -17.68 7.84
CA LYS A 197 26.46 -18.63 7.83
C LYS A 197 26.71 -18.98 9.29
N HIS A 198 26.28 -20.18 9.69
CA HIS A 198 26.70 -20.81 10.93
C HIS A 198 28.13 -21.33 10.77
#